data_AF-A0A7W6JBB5-F1
#
_entry.id   AF-A0A7W6JBB5-F1
#
_cell.length_a   1.000
_cell.length_b   1.000
_cell.length_c   1.000
_cell.angle_alpha   90.00
_cell.angle_beta   90.00
_cell.angle_gamma   90.00
#
_symmetry.space_group_name_H-M   'P 1'
#
loop_
_entity.id
_entity.type
_entity.pdbx_description
1 polymer ?
#
loop_
_entity_poly.entity_id
_entity_poly.type
_entity_poly.pdbx_seq_one_letter_code
_entity_poly.pdbx_strand_id
1 'polypeptide(L)' 'MKLYMRLLDAERDGADWREAVRILFGLDPDDDPAHCRSIHDAHLARAHWMTEQGYRELVRESQRKT' A
#
# COMPACT_ATOMS: atom_id res chain seq x y z
N MET A 1 -4.55 3.56 8.30
CA MET A 1 -5.21 2.70 7.28
C MET A 1 -5.52 3.41 5.96
N LYS A 2 -5.87 4.71 5.92
CA LYS A 2 -6.21 5.44 4.67
C LYS A 2 -5.14 5.34 3.56
N LEU A 3 -3.86 5.42 3.91
CA LEU A 3 -2.75 5.32 2.95
C LEU A 3 -2.79 4.00 2.15
N TYR A 4 -2.87 2.87 2.85
CA TYR A 4 -2.83 1.55 2.22
C TYR A 4 -4.07 1.25 1.39
N MET A 5 -5.26 1.72 1.81
CA MET A 5 -6.47 1.63 1.00
C MET A 5 -6.32 2.42 -0.32
N ARG A 6 -5.82 3.66 -0.25
CA ARG A 6 -5.59 4.47 -1.46
C ARG A 6 -4.53 3.88 -2.38
N LEU A 7 -3.54 3.18 -1.83
CA LEU A 7 -2.50 2.51 -2.61
C LEU A 7 -3.07 1.30 -3.37
N LEU A 8 -3.93 0.51 -2.72
CA LEU A 8 -4.63 -0.61 -3.35
C LEU A 8 -5.66 -0.15 -4.38
N ASP A 9 -6.39 0.93 -4.11
CA ASP A 9 -7.31 1.52 -5.09
C ASP A 9 -6.54 2.03 -6.33
N ALA A 10 -5.41 2.73 -6.12
CA ALA A 10 -4.56 3.19 -7.21
C ALA A 10 -4.01 2.03 -8.06
N GLU A 11 -3.56 0.94 -7.44
CA GLU A 11 -3.13 -0.27 -8.16
C GLU A 11 -4.29 -0.91 -8.93
N ARG A 12 -5.47 -1.07 -8.30
CA ARG A 12 -6.67 -1.64 -8.93
C ARG A 12 -7.11 -0.82 -10.15
N ASP A 13 -7.02 0.50 -10.04
CA ASP A 13 -7.42 1.42 -11.11
C ASP A 13 -6.30 1.59 -12.16
N GLY A 14 -5.16 0.91 -11.99
CA GLY A 14 -4.04 0.92 -12.94
C GLY A 14 -3.27 2.25 -12.99
N ALA A 15 -3.33 3.04 -11.91
CA ALA A 15 -2.67 4.34 -11.83
C ALA A 15 -1.13 4.20 -11.95
N ASP A 16 -0.48 5.23 -12.50
CA ASP A 16 0.99 5.26 -12.53
C ASP A 16 1.51 5.38 -11.09
N TRP A 17 2.39 4.45 -10.71
CA TRP A 17 3.10 4.45 -9.44
C TRP A 17 3.77 5.81 -9.14
N ARG A 18 4.21 6.55 -10.17
CA ARG A 18 4.79 7.90 -10.04
C ARG A 18 3.80 8.91 -9.46
N GLU A 19 2.56 8.87 -9.92
CA GLU A 19 1.49 9.72 -9.40
C GLU A 19 1.16 9.33 -7.97
N ALA A 20 1.05 8.02 -7.71
CA ALA A 20 0.82 7.51 -6.37
C ALA A 20 1.91 7.99 -5.39
N VAL A 21 3.20 7.96 -5.76
CA VAL A 21 4.27 8.42 -4.86
C VAL A 21 4.29 9.92 -4.63
N ARG A 22 4.04 10.73 -5.65
CA ARG A 22 3.92 12.19 -5.48
C ARG A 22 2.77 12.54 -4.54
N ILE A 23 1.59 11.94 -4.75
CA ILE A 23 0.38 12.28 -4.00
C ILE A 23 0.39 11.70 -2.58
N LEU A 24 0.86 10.47 -2.41
CA LEU A 24 0.73 9.74 -1.15
C LEU A 24 1.94 9.85 -0.23
N PHE A 25 3.15 10.00 -0.81
CA PHE A 25 4.40 10.10 -0.04
C PHE A 25 5.07 11.46 -0.17
N GLY A 26 4.61 12.35 -1.07
CA GLY A 26 5.22 13.66 -1.26
C GLY A 26 6.63 13.59 -1.86
N LEU A 27 6.96 12.50 -2.55
CA LEU A 27 8.27 12.27 -3.16
C LEU A 27 8.21 12.56 -4.66
N ASP A 28 9.27 13.15 -5.21
CA ASP A 28 9.38 13.37 -6.65
C ASP A 28 10.10 12.19 -7.33
N PRO A 29 9.39 11.35 -8.11
CA PRO A 29 9.98 10.25 -8.85
C PRO A 29 10.82 10.70 -10.05
N ASP A 30 10.85 11.99 -10.40
CA ASP A 30 11.74 12.50 -11.45
C ASP A 30 13.16 12.81 -10.92
N ASP A 31 13.28 13.13 -9.62
CA ASP A 31 14.56 13.40 -8.94
C ASP A 31 15.30 12.11 -8.56
N ASP A 32 14.59 11.13 -7.98
CA ASP A 32 15.13 9.80 -7.68
C ASP A 32 14.10 8.69 -8.00
N PRO A 33 14.00 8.28 -9.28
CA PRO A 33 13.01 7.31 -9.72
C PRO A 33 13.17 5.94 -9.05
N ALA A 34 14.43 5.51 -8.81
CA ALA A 34 14.71 4.19 -8.28
C ALA A 34 14.32 4.09 -6.80
N HIS A 35 14.66 5.11 -6.01
CA HIS A 35 14.27 5.17 -4.60
C HIS A 35 12.76 5.27 -4.45
N CYS A 36 12.10 6.15 -5.22
CA CYS A 36 10.66 6.32 -5.17
C CYS A 36 9.92 5.03 -5.54
N ARG A 37 10.40 4.30 -6.56
CA ARG A 37 9.83 2.99 -6.94
C ARG A 37 9.98 1.96 -5.82
N SER A 38 11.14 1.89 -5.18
CA SER A 38 11.37 0.99 -4.04
C SER A 38 10.40 1.27 -2.89
N ILE A 39 10.16 2.56 -2.57
CA ILE A 39 9.19 2.97 -1.55
C ILE A 39 7.78 2.56 -1.94
N HIS A 40 7.37 2.81 -3.19
CA HIS A 40 6.07 2.38 -3.71
C HIS A 40 5.85 0.88 -3.52
N ASP A 41 6.78 0.07 -4.04
CA ASP A 41 6.65 -1.38 -4.07
C ASP A 41 6.65 -1.98 -2.66
N ALA A 42 7.48 -1.45 -1.74
CA ALA A 42 7.50 -1.87 -0.35
C ALA A 42 6.18 -1.58 0.39
N HIS A 43 5.56 -0.41 0.14
CA HIS A 43 4.29 -0.07 0.76
C HIS A 43 3.11 -0.84 0.15
N LEU A 44 3.17 -1.14 -1.16
CA LEU A 44 2.16 -1.92 -1.85
C LEU A 44 2.18 -3.39 -1.38
N ALA A 45 3.36 -3.98 -1.27
CA ALA A 45 3.54 -5.30 -0.67
C ALA A 45 2.97 -5.38 0.76
N ARG A 46 3.20 -4.35 1.58
CA ARG A 46 2.62 -4.27 2.92
C ARG A 46 1.09 -4.12 2.88
N ALA A 47 0.57 -3.32 1.95
CA ALA A 47 -0.87 -3.14 1.77
C ALA A 47 -1.56 -4.48 1.46
N HIS A 48 -1.01 -5.24 0.52
CA HIS A 48 -1.46 -6.61 0.20
C HIS A 48 -1.37 -7.56 1.38
N TRP A 49 -0.27 -7.56 2.12
CA TRP A 49 -0.14 -8.42 3.30
C TRP A 49 -1.22 -8.15 4.36
N MET A 50 -1.57 -6.87 4.59
CA MET A 50 -2.62 -6.52 5.55
C MET A 50 -4.01 -6.96 5.10
N THR A 51 -4.31 -6.95 3.80
CA THR A 51 -5.63 -7.37 3.29
C THR A 51 -5.75 -8.89 3.18
N GLU A 52 -4.68 -9.58 2.81
CA GLU A 52 -4.69 -11.03 2.58
C GLU A 52 -4.47 -11.86 3.85
N GLN A 53 -3.55 -11.44 4.72
CA GLN A 53 -3.10 -12.22 5.87
C GLN A 53 -3.43 -11.50 7.18
N GLY A 54 -3.09 -10.22 7.30
CA GLY A 54 -3.25 -9.46 8.54
C GLY A 54 -4.71 -9.30 8.99
N TYR A 55 -5.65 -9.00 8.08
CA TYR A 55 -7.08 -8.90 8.43
C TYR A 55 -7.67 -10.25 8.79
N ARG A 56 -7.32 -11.33 8.07
CA ARG A 56 -7.80 -12.68 8.38
C ARG A 56 -7.35 -13.15 9.76
N GLU A 57 -6.11 -12.84 10.15
CA GLU A 57 -5.60 -13.19 11.47
C GLU A 57 -6.24 -12.36 12.58
N LEU A 58 -6.36 -11.03 12.41
CA LEU A 58 -7.08 -10.16 13.36
C LEU A 58 -8.55 -10.55 13.53
N VAL A 59 -9.24 -10.89 12.43
CA VAL A 59 -10.61 -11.40 12.47
C VAL A 59 -10.64 -12.75 13.20
N ARG A 60 -9.77 -13.71 12.85
CA ARG A 60 -9.71 -15.01 13.53
C ARG A 60 -9.39 -14.91 15.03
N GLU A 61 -8.56 -13.96 15.45
CA GLU A 61 -8.29 -13.69 16.86
C GLU A 61 -9.50 -13.08 17.56
N SER A 62 -10.20 -12.15 16.90
CA SER A 62 -11.45 -11.57 17.43
C SER A 62 -12.56 -12.60 17.59
N GLN A 63 -12.67 -13.56 16.66
CA GLN A 63 -13.66 -14.66 16.71
C GLN A 63 -13.28 -15.77 17.71
N ARG A 64 -12.02 -15.83 18.15
CA ARG A 64 -11.55 -16.78 19.18
C ARG A 64 -11.75 -16.29 20.61
N LYS A 65 -12.10 -15.02 20.80
CA LYS A 65 -12.39 -14.41 22.10
C LYS A 65 -13.88 -14.48 22.50
N THR A 66 -14.69 -15.24 21.77
CA THR A 66 -16.07 -15.58 22.13
C THR A 66 -16.14 -17.05 22.52
#